data_AF-A0A4S5DYG3-F1
#
_entry.id   AF-A0A4S5DYG3-F1
#
_cell.length_a   1.000
_cell.length_b   1.000
_cell.length_c   1.000
_cell.angle_alpha   90.00
_cell.angle_beta   90.00
_cell.angle_gamma   90.00
#
_symmetry.space_group_name_H-M   'P 1'
#
loop_
_entity.id
_entity.type
_entity.pdbx_description
1 polymer ?
#
loop_
_entity_poly.entity_id
_entity_poly.type
_entity_poly.pdbx_seq_one_letter_code
_entity_poly.pdbx_strand_id
1 'polypeptide(L)' 'MFVIAAIFFPLLLLGLLLAMERVERPLNAADTGKGLEGFLDNAQPDEVDTFVQQGLPAALERYRRRRLRRPSPGKHRGA' A
#
# COMPACT_ATOMS: atom_id res chain seq x y z
N MET A 1 -29.04 -34.61 -0.81
CA MET A 1 -27.88 -33.89 -0.24
C MET A 1 -26.96 -33.35 -1.33
N PHE A 2 -26.45 -34.19 -2.24
CA PHE A 2 -25.51 -33.77 -3.30
C PHE A 2 -26.04 -32.68 -4.25
N VAL A 3 -27.32 -32.75 -4.63
CA VAL A 3 -27.97 -31.77 -5.53
C VAL A 3 -27.95 -30.35 -4.94
N ILE A 4 -28.15 -30.22 -3.62
CA ILE A 4 -28.12 -28.92 -2.94
C ILE A 4 -26.71 -28.34 -3.00
N ALA A 5 -25.68 -29.16 -2.71
CA ALA A 5 -24.30 -28.74 -2.80
C ALA A 5 -23.90 -28.33 -4.23
N ALA A 6 -24.33 -29.08 -5.25
CA ALA A 6 -24.06 -28.79 -6.65
C ALA A 6 -24.62 -27.43 -7.13
N ILE A 7 -25.72 -26.96 -6.53
CA ILE A 7 -26.33 -25.67 -6.85
C ILE A 7 -25.73 -24.54 -5.99
N PHE A 8 -25.56 -24.77 -4.69
CA PHE A 8 -25.05 -23.75 -3.78
C PHE A 8 -23.56 -23.47 -3.96
N PHE A 9 -22.76 -24.48 -4.27
CA PHE A 9 -21.32 -24.34 -4.44
C PHE A 9 -20.92 -23.30 -5.51
N PRO A 10 -21.44 -23.34 -6.76
CA PRO A 10 -21.13 -22.32 -7.75
C PRO A 10 -21.65 -20.92 -7.35
N LEU A 11 -22.80 -20.84 -6.68
CA LEU A 11 -23.35 -19.56 -6.18
C LEU A 11 -22.47 -18.95 -5.08
N LEU A 12 -21.95 -19.79 -4.18
CA LEU A 12 -21.00 -19.38 -3.14
C LEU A 12 -19.68 -18.92 -3.75
N LEU A 13 -19.14 -19.64 -4.75
CA LEU A 13 -17.94 -19.23 -5.47
C LEU A 13 -18.14 -17.90 -6.19
N LEU A 14 -19.27 -17.71 -6.86
CA LEU A 14 -19.61 -16.45 -7.52
C LEU A 14 -19.69 -15.29 -6.52
N GLY A 15 -20.33 -15.53 -5.37
CA GLY A 15 -20.37 -14.55 -4.27
C GLY A 15 -19.00 -14.22 -3.71
N LEU A 16 -18.13 -15.23 -3.54
CA LEU A 16 -16.75 -15.05 -3.10
C LEU A 16 -15.93 -14.24 -4.12
N LEU A 17 -16.08 -14.54 -5.41
CA LEU A 17 -15.45 -13.82 -6.52
C LEU A 17 -15.92 -12.36 -6.57
N LEU A 18 -17.21 -12.09 -6.38
CA LEU A 18 -17.71 -10.72 -6.29
C LEU A 18 -17.18 -10.00 -5.05
N ALA A 19 -17.07 -10.72 -3.92
CA ALA A 19 -16.50 -10.19 -2.70
C ALA A 19 -14.99 -9.93 -2.83
N MET A 20 -14.30 -10.47 -3.84
CA MET A 20 -12.89 -10.12 -4.10
C MET A 20 -12.71 -8.62 -4.28
N GLU A 21 -13.68 -7.84 -4.80
CA GLU A 21 -13.52 -6.36 -4.83
C GLU A 21 -13.28 -5.78 -3.42
N ARG A 22 -13.88 -6.39 -2.39
CA ARG A 22 -13.73 -5.99 -0.98
C ARG A 22 -12.46 -6.55 -0.33
N VAL A 23 -11.90 -7.63 -0.86
CA VAL A 23 -10.60 -8.22 -0.47
C VAL A 23 -9.43 -7.56 -1.22
N GLU A 24 -9.69 -7.06 -2.43
CA GLU A 24 -8.75 -6.33 -3.27
C GLU A 24 -8.55 -4.91 -2.78
N ARG A 25 -9.56 -4.27 -2.17
CA ARG A 25 -9.39 -2.94 -1.57
C ARG A 25 -8.34 -2.85 -0.45
N PRO A 26 -8.25 -3.78 0.53
CA PRO A 26 -7.13 -3.77 1.48
C PRO A 26 -5.79 -4.13 0.81
N LEU A 27 -5.78 -4.92 -0.28
CA LEU A 27 -4.57 -5.17 -1.07
C LEU A 27 -4.11 -3.93 -1.86
N ASN A 28 -5.04 -3.14 -2.40
CA ASN A 28 -4.77 -1.87 -3.07
C ASN A 28 -4.49 -0.73 -2.07
N ALA A 29 -4.89 -0.85 -0.80
CA ALA A 29 -4.42 0.04 0.27
C ALA A 29 -2.99 -0.33 0.69
N ALA A 30 -2.60 -1.60 0.55
CA ALA A 30 -1.23 -2.07 0.54
C ALA A 30 -0.54 -1.86 -0.83
N ASP A 31 -0.91 -0.77 -1.53
CA ASP A 31 -0.11 -0.16 -2.61
C ASP A 31 1.16 0.47 -2.01
N THR A 32 1.92 -0.40 -1.35
CA THR A 32 3.28 -0.24 -0.86
C THR A 32 4.22 0.12 -2.01
N GLY A 33 3.83 -0.16 -3.27
CA GLY A 33 4.54 0.24 -4.47
C GLY A 33 4.57 1.76 -4.69
N LYS A 34 3.48 2.49 -4.39
CA LYS A 34 3.44 3.96 -4.51
C LYS A 34 4.33 4.64 -3.46
N GLY A 35 5.61 4.79 -3.81
CA GLY A 35 6.61 5.49 -3.00
C GLY A 35 7.78 4.62 -2.56
N LEU A 36 7.75 3.31 -2.83
CA LEU A 36 8.86 2.40 -2.54
C LEU A 36 10.11 2.72 -3.35
N GLU A 37 9.95 2.93 -4.66
CA GLU A 37 11.07 3.26 -5.56
C GLU A 37 11.77 4.55 -5.10
N GLY A 38 10.98 5.60 -4.82
CA GLY A 38 11.52 6.84 -4.26
C GLY A 38 12.11 6.70 -2.85
N PHE A 39 11.61 5.77 -2.03
CA PHE A 39 12.18 5.45 -0.73
C PHE A 39 13.53 4.75 -0.90
N LEU A 40 13.64 3.71 -1.73
CA LEU A 40 14.90 3.02 -1.97
C LEU A 40 15.99 3.96 -2.51
N ASP A 41 15.61 4.93 -3.35
CA ASP A 41 16.55 5.91 -3.90
C ASP A 41 16.96 7.03 -2.92
N ASN A 42 16.11 7.38 -1.95
CA ASN A 42 16.30 8.59 -1.13
C ASN A 42 16.14 8.36 0.39
N ALA A 43 16.06 7.11 0.84
CA ALA A 43 15.87 6.77 2.24
C ALA A 43 17.04 7.26 3.07
N GLN A 44 16.71 7.94 4.16
CA GLN A 44 17.70 8.36 5.15
C GLN A 44 17.98 7.20 6.14
N PRO A 45 19.17 7.08 6.74
CA PRO A 45 19.49 5.97 7.65
C PRO A 45 18.46 5.74 8.77
N ASP A 46 17.89 6.81 9.32
CA ASP A 46 16.84 6.73 10.35
C ASP A 46 15.54 6.07 9.84
N GLU A 47 15.23 6.24 8.56
CA GLU A 47 14.07 5.64 7.90
C GLU A 47 14.31 4.17 7.56
N VAL A 48 15.57 3.79 7.29
CA VAL A 48 15.99 2.38 7.11
C VAL A 48 15.99 1.63 8.44
N ASP A 49 16.44 2.26 9.53
CA ASP A 49 16.40 1.65 10.86
C ASP A 49 14.93 1.39 11.29
N THR A 50 14.05 2.34 11.00
CA THR A 50 12.59 2.16 11.17
C THR A 50 12.05 1.02 10.31
N PHE A 51 12.53 0.87 9.07
CA PHE A 51 12.17 -0.26 8.20
C PHE A 51 12.58 -1.60 8.81
N VAL A 52 13.79 -1.70 9.35
CA VAL A 52 14.30 -2.93 9.97
C VAL A 52 13.53 -3.28 11.24
N GLN A 53 13.20 -2.29 12.07
CA GLN A 53 12.56 -2.53 13.36
C GLN A 53 11.02 -2.68 13.27
N GLN A 54 10.36 -1.94 12.38
CA GLN A 54 8.90 -1.77 12.36
C GLN A 54 8.26 -2.17 11.03
N GLY A 55 9.07 -2.51 10.02
CA GLY A 55 8.62 -2.92 8.70
C GLY A 55 8.31 -1.76 7.75
N LEU A 56 8.02 -2.13 6.50
CA LEU A 56 7.83 -1.22 5.38
C LEU A 56 6.69 -0.20 5.51
N PRO A 57 5.53 -0.54 6.08
CA PRO A 57 4.44 0.43 6.24
C PRO A 57 4.82 1.62 7.12
N ALA A 58 5.52 1.35 8.23
CA ALA A 58 5.94 2.39 9.18
C ALA A 58 7.02 3.31 8.59
N ALA A 59 7.97 2.74 7.85
CA ALA A 59 9.03 3.49 7.18
C ALA A 59 8.49 4.41 6.06
N LEU A 60 7.55 3.92 5.24
CA LEU A 60 6.94 4.70 4.16
C LEU A 60 6.11 5.87 4.69
N GLU A 61 5.38 5.69 5.79
CA GLU A 61 4.64 6.78 6.45
C GLU A 61 5.58 7.87 6.96
N ARG A 62 6.73 7.49 7.55
CA ARG A 62 7.76 8.43 8.00
C ARG A 62 8.35 9.23 6.83
N TYR A 63 8.70 8.53 5.74
CA TYR A 63 9.23 9.14 4.51
C TYR A 63 8.24 10.10 3.86
N ARG A 64 6.95 9.70 3.75
CA ARG A 64 5.88 10.58 3.24
C ARG A 64 5.70 11.82 4.11
N ARG A 65 5.64 11.68 5.43
CA ARG A 65 5.57 12.82 6.36
C ARG A 65 6.75 13.76 6.22
N ARG A 66 7.97 13.24 6.02
CA ARG A 66 9.16 14.07 5.78
C ARG A 66 9.07 14.82 4.45
N ARG A 67 8.65 14.16 3.36
CA ARG A 67 8.44 14.82 2.07
C ARG A 67 7.38 15.92 2.13
N LEU A 68 6.26 15.66 2.81
CA LEU A 68 5.19 16.66 3.00
C LEU A 68 5.63 17.84 3.87
N ARG A 69 6.51 17.59 4.85
CA ARG A 69 7.09 18.62 5.74
C ARG A 69 8.24 19.42 5.13
N ARG A 70 8.81 18.99 4.00
CA ARG A 70 9.70 19.83 3.21
C ARG A 70 8.83 20.66 2.26
N PRO A 71 8.53 21.94 2.55
CA PRO A 71 8.06 22.82 1.49
C PRO A 71 9.18 22.82 0.44
N SER A 72 8.85 22.46 -0.79
CA SER A 72 9.79 22.45 -1.92
C SER A 72 10.63 23.73 -1.88
N PRO A 73 11.93 23.68 -1.53
CA PRO A 73 12.76 24.86 -1.52
C PRO A 73 13.28 25.03 -2.94
N GLY A 74 12.47 25.61 -3.83
CA GLY A 74 12.90 25.63 -5.23
C GLY A 74 11.96 26.14 -6.31
N LYS A 75 11.07 27.10 -6.02
CA LYS A 75 10.52 27.97 -7.08
C LYS A 75 10.64 29.45 -6.68
N HIS A 76 11.87 29.84 -6.30
CA HIS A 76 12.29 31.25 -6.22
C HIS A 76 13.70 31.38 -6.78
N ARG A 77 13.80 31.16 -8.10
CA ARG A 77 14.88 31.58 -9.01
C ARG A 77 14.17 31.78 -10.34
N GLY A 78 14.08 32.93 -10.97
CA GLY A 78 14.67 34.26 -10.83
C GLY A 78 14.27 35.02 -12.11
N ALA A 79 14.31 36.35 -12.06
CA ALA A 79 13.98 37.32 -13.11
C ALA A 79 12.48 37.62 -13.30
#